data_AF-A0AAN9EP69-F1
#
_entry.id   AF-A0AAN9EP69-F1
#
_cell.length_a   1.000
_cell.length_b   1.000
_cell.length_c   1.000
_cell.angle_alpha   90.00
_cell.angle_beta   90.00
_cell.angle_gamma   90.00
#
_symmetry.space_group_name_H-M   'P 1'
#
loop_
_entity.id
_entity.type
_entity.pdbx_description
1 polymer ?
#
loop_
_entity_poly.entity_id
_entity_poly.type
_entity_poly.pdbx_seq_one_letter_code
_entity_poly.pdbx_strand_id
1 'polypeptide(L)'
;MFCHKLIKLNLQPDAKGSYVEVLERYINLGPIVYFYVVDLERQGQGLVVTCSGAYKDGSLRIVRNGIGINEQASVELQGNLRVMGIGIKVKLGKLIPYHPDKVREKLLITQCTWLRT
;
A
#
# COMPACT_ATOMS: atom_id res chain seq x y z
N MET A 1 0.19 16.63 6.87
CA MET A 1 1.31 15.89 6.24
C MET A 1 1.69 16.64 4.98
N PHE A 2 2.89 17.21 4.94
CA PHE A 2 3.34 18.02 3.80
C PHE A 2 3.46 17.17 2.54
N CYS A 3 2.52 17.34 1.61
CA CYS A 3 2.55 16.71 0.30
C CYS A 3 2.07 17.74 -0.70
N HIS A 4 2.70 17.77 -1.87
CA HIS A 4 2.13 18.53 -2.98
C HIS A 4 0.84 17.85 -3.40
N LYS A 5 -0.16 18.64 -3.76
CA LYS A 5 -1.48 18.13 -4.12
C LYS A 5 -1.79 18.58 -5.53
N LEU A 6 -2.14 17.63 -6.38
CA LEU A 6 -2.85 17.95 -7.61
C LEU A 6 -4.32 18.11 -7.25
N ILE A 7 -4.85 19.30 -7.50
CA ILE A 7 -6.23 19.62 -7.19
C ILE A 7 -7.01 19.92 -8.46
N LYS A 8 -8.28 19.52 -8.45
CA LYS A 8 -9.28 19.87 -9.43
C LYS A 8 -10.28 20.82 -8.80
N LEU A 9 -10.63 21.86 -9.52
CA LEU A 9 -11.69 22.80 -9.15
C LEU A 9 -12.97 22.38 -9.88
N ASN A 10 -14.02 22.12 -9.11
CA ASN A 10 -15.33 21.73 -9.62
C ASN A 10 -16.25 22.96 -9.73
N LEU A 11 -17.18 22.93 -10.69
CA LEU A 11 -18.17 24.00 -10.88
C LEU A 11 -19.32 23.92 -9.88
N GLN A 12 -19.60 22.73 -9.37
CA GLN A 12 -20.61 22.48 -8.34
C GLN A 12 -19.93 21.98 -7.06
N PRO A 13 -20.44 22.35 -5.88
CA PRO A 13 -19.89 21.90 -4.62
C PRO A 13 -20.17 20.40 -4.41
N ASP A 14 -19.26 19.73 -3.70
CA ASP A 14 -19.48 18.38 -3.21
C ASP A 14 -20.55 18.34 -2.09
N ALA A 15 -20.84 17.14 -1.58
CA ALA A 15 -21.80 16.95 -0.48
C ALA A 15 -21.42 17.68 0.83
N LYS A 16 -20.18 18.15 0.96
CA LYS A 16 -19.66 18.91 2.10
C LYS A 16 -19.57 20.41 1.80
N GLY A 17 -20.00 20.86 0.62
CA GLY A 17 -19.92 22.25 0.20
C GLY A 17 -18.55 22.68 -0.38
N SER A 18 -17.61 21.75 -0.61
CA SER A 18 -16.29 22.03 -1.16
C SER A 18 -16.28 22.01 -2.68
N TYR A 19 -15.64 23.01 -3.29
CA TYR A 19 -15.39 23.05 -4.74
C TYR A 19 -14.04 22.42 -5.11
N VAL A 20 -13.24 22.01 -4.12
CA VAL A 20 -11.89 21.50 -4.32
C VAL A 20 -11.89 19.99 -4.14
N GLU A 21 -11.41 19.30 -5.17
CA GLU A 21 -11.18 17.87 -5.18
C GLU A 21 -9.67 17.60 -5.25
N VAL A 22 -9.14 16.77 -4.35
CA VAL A 22 -7.73 16.37 -4.37
C VAL A 22 -7.61 15.11 -5.20
N LEU A 23 -6.99 15.21 -6.38
CA LEU A 23 -6.80 14.09 -7.29
C LEU A 23 -5.62 13.21 -6.88
N GLU A 24 -4.48 13.84 -6.59
CA GLU A 24 -3.25 13.11 -6.30
C GLU A 24 -2.41 13.84 -5.24
N ARG A 25 -1.59 13.09 -4.52
CA ARG A 25 -0.66 13.60 -3.52
C ARG A 25 0.74 13.11 -3.81
N TYR A 26 1.67 14.03 -3.97
CA TYR A 26 3.08 13.73 -4.17
C TYR A 26 3.86 13.93 -2.88
N ILE A 27 4.72 12.96 -2.58
CA ILE A 27 5.59 12.98 -1.40
C ILE A 27 6.56 14.17 -1.53
N ASN A 28 6.65 14.96 -0.46
CA ASN A 28 7.66 16.00 -0.35
C ASN A 28 8.42 15.86 0.98
N LEU A 29 9.75 15.76 0.91
CA LEU A 29 10.63 15.68 2.08
C LEU A 29 10.96 17.05 2.69
N GLY A 30 10.79 18.14 1.95
CA GLY A 30 11.22 19.46 2.37
C GLY A 30 10.26 20.21 3.30
N PRO A 31 10.75 21.14 4.13
CA PRO A 31 12.16 21.26 4.55
C PRO A 31 12.55 20.09 5.49
N ILE A 32 13.76 19.56 5.36
CA ILE A 32 14.33 18.59 6.30
C ILE A 32 15.00 19.39 7.42
N VAL A 33 14.43 19.35 8.62
CA VAL A 33 14.93 20.08 9.80
C VAL A 33 16.05 19.30 10.50
N TYR A 34 15.93 17.97 10.50
CA TYR A 34 16.93 17.07 11.08
C TYR A 34 16.82 15.69 10.44
N PHE A 35 17.90 14.90 10.50
CA PHE A 35 17.85 13.49 10.13
C PHE A 35 18.78 12.63 10.98
N TYR A 36 18.53 11.34 11.01
CA TYR A 36 19.35 10.35 11.68
C TYR A 36 19.44 9.07 10.83
N VAL A 37 20.61 8.45 10.78
CA VAL A 37 20.83 7.20 10.04
C VAL A 37 20.69 6.03 11.01
N VAL A 38 19.84 5.07 10.65
CA VAL A 38 19.57 3.86 11.45
C VAL A 38 19.89 2.64 10.60
N ASP A 39 20.68 1.71 11.14
CA ASP A 39 20.87 0.39 10.55
C ASP A 39 20.08 -0.66 11.34
N LEU A 40 18.81 -0.84 11.01
CA LEU A 40 17.92 -1.80 11.67
C LEU A 40 18.17 -3.23 11.20
N GLU A 41 18.58 -3.41 9.95
CA GLU A 41 18.66 -4.72 9.31
C GLU A 41 20.08 -5.32 9.38
N ARG A 42 21.10 -4.55 9.81
CA ARG A 42 22.52 -4.95 9.84
C ARG A 42 23.03 -5.47 8.50
N GLN A 43 22.37 -5.12 7.41
CA GLN A 43 22.72 -5.52 6.04
C GLN A 43 23.67 -4.51 5.37
N GLY A 44 24.11 -3.47 6.09
CA GLY A 44 24.97 -2.41 5.56
C GLY A 44 24.24 -1.39 4.69
N GLN A 45 22.91 -1.46 4.61
CA GLN A 45 22.07 -0.46 3.93
C GLN A 45 21.33 0.38 4.98
N GLY A 46 21.96 1.47 5.41
CA GLY A 46 21.37 2.39 6.39
C GLY A 46 20.08 3.05 5.89
N LEU A 47 19.09 3.14 6.77
CA LEU A 47 17.86 3.89 6.58
C LEU A 47 18.06 5.31 7.10
N VAL A 48 17.50 6.31 6.44
CA VAL A 48 17.52 7.70 6.91
C VAL A 48 16.15 8.07 7.45
N VAL A 49 16.06 8.37 8.75
CA VAL A 49 14.87 8.95 9.37
C VAL A 49 15.00 10.46 9.35
N THR A 50 14.01 11.16 8.81
CA THR A 50 14.02 12.62 8.65
C THR A 50 12.87 13.27 9.40
N CYS A 51 13.13 14.38 10.07
CA CYS A 51 12.13 15.35 10.50
C CYS A 51 11.86 16.30 9.33
N SER A 52 10.73 16.12 8.65
CA SER A 52 10.37 16.80 7.40
C SER A 52 9.12 17.68 7.56
N GLY A 53 9.07 18.82 6.88
CA GLY A 53 7.93 19.73 6.92
C GLY A 53 7.99 20.73 8.08
N ALA A 54 6.98 21.60 8.18
CA ALA A 54 6.89 22.63 9.21
C ALA A 54 5.44 22.82 9.70
N TYR A 55 5.28 23.42 10.87
CA TYR A 55 3.98 23.73 11.48
C TYR A 55 3.04 22.51 11.52
N LYS A 56 1.79 22.69 11.08
CA LYS A 56 0.75 21.64 11.01
C LYS A 56 1.07 20.48 10.06
N ASP A 57 2.10 20.63 9.23
CA ASP A 57 2.46 19.66 8.19
C ASP A 57 3.77 18.92 8.44
N GLY A 58 4.37 19.11 9.62
CA GLY A 58 5.50 18.32 10.11
C GLY A 58 5.23 16.81 10.10
N SER A 59 6.25 16.03 9.76
CA SER A 59 6.18 14.57 9.60
C SER A 59 7.56 13.93 9.79
N LEU A 60 7.59 12.73 10.37
CA LEU A 60 8.77 11.87 10.30
C LEU A 60 8.70 11.02 9.03
N ARG A 61 9.81 10.90 8.30
CA ARG A 61 9.86 10.09 7.06
C ARG A 61 11.09 9.22 7.03
N ILE A 62 10.91 7.97 6.60
CA ILE A 62 11.97 7.00 6.41
C ILE A 62 12.32 6.96 4.93
N VAL A 63 13.59 7.22 4.61
CA VAL A 63 14.16 7.11 3.27
C VAL A 63 15.09 5.90 3.26
N ARG A 64 14.83 4.96 2.36
CA ARG A 64 15.66 3.76 2.15
C ARG A 64 16.18 3.73 0.72
N ASN A 65 17.41 3.25 0.55
CA ASN A 65 17.92 2.95 -0.77
C ASN A 65 17.46 1.55 -1.18
N GLY A 66 16.44 1.44 -2.04
CA GLY A 66 15.94 0.16 -2.51
C GLY A 66 14.44 0.15 -2.78
N ILE A 67 13.96 -0.99 -3.28
CA ILE A 67 12.54 -1.22 -3.55
C ILE A 67 11.88 -1.81 -2.31
N GLY A 68 10.72 -1.27 -1.96
CA GLY A 68 9.90 -1.84 -0.91
C GLY A 68 9.10 -3.03 -1.36
N ILE A 69 9.28 -4.18 -0.70
CA ILE A 69 8.36 -5.31 -0.80
C ILE A 69 7.35 -5.19 0.35
N ASN A 70 6.06 -5.17 0.01
CA ASN A 70 4.99 -5.21 1.01
C ASN A 70 4.41 -6.63 1.04
N GLU A 71 4.77 -7.40 2.05
CA GLU A 71 4.29 -8.77 2.21
C GLU A 71 2.76 -8.79 2.38
N GLN A 72 2.06 -9.38 1.41
CA GLN A 72 0.59 -9.50 1.45
C GLN A 72 0.13 -10.82 2.07
N ALA A 73 0.99 -11.83 2.02
CA ALA A 73 0.75 -13.17 2.54
C ALA A 73 2.09 -13.86 2.79
N SER A 74 2.17 -14.60 3.89
CA SER A 74 3.30 -15.44 4.24
C SER A 74 2.82 -16.89 4.38
N VAL A 75 3.60 -17.84 3.88
CA VAL A 75 3.34 -19.28 4.03
C VAL A 75 4.66 -19.94 4.38
N GLU A 76 4.68 -20.67 5.48
CA GLU A 76 5.87 -21.41 5.91
C GLU A 76 5.97 -22.71 5.11
N LEU A 77 7.06 -22.87 4.37
CA LEU A 77 7.37 -24.06 3.59
C LEU A 77 8.65 -24.69 4.13
N GLN A 78 8.61 -25.99 4.43
CA GLN A 78 9.79 -26.71 4.91
C GLN A 78 10.70 -27.09 3.72
N GLY A 79 11.95 -26.62 3.75
CA GLY A 79 12.99 -26.95 2.76
C GLY A 79 13.12 -25.95 1.60
N ASN A 80 14.11 -26.17 0.73
CA ASN A 80 14.42 -25.30 -0.41
C ASN A 80 13.46 -25.60 -1.60
N LEU A 81 12.21 -25.13 -1.50
CA LEU A 81 11.19 -25.27 -2.53
C LEU A 81 11.23 -24.12 -3.54
N ARG A 82 11.11 -24.43 -4.83
CA ARG A 82 10.94 -23.44 -5.90
C ARG A 82 9.45 -23.20 -6.14
N VAL A 83 9.05 -21.93 -6.17
CA VAL A 83 7.65 -21.53 -6.44
C VAL A 83 7.55 -21.07 -7.89
N MET A 84 6.55 -21.58 -8.62
CA MET A 84 6.21 -21.15 -9.98
C MET A 84 4.73 -20.78 -10.05
N GLY A 85 4.41 -19.66 -10.69
CA GLY A 85 3.02 -19.24 -10.91
C GLY A 85 2.43 -19.87 -12.17
N ILE A 86 1.28 -20.52 -12.06
CA ILE A 86 0.48 -21.01 -13.20
C ILE A 86 -0.86 -20.26 -13.19
N GLY A 87 -1.20 -19.63 -14.31
CA GLY A 87 -2.48 -18.94 -14.48
C GLY A 87 -3.61 -19.91 -14.81
N ILE A 88 -4.54 -20.12 -13.89
CA ILE A 88 -5.81 -20.82 -14.17
C ILE A 88 -6.90 -19.76 -14.32
N LYS A 89 -7.51 -19.69 -15.50
CA LYS A 89 -8.62 -18.77 -15.75
C LYS A 89 -9.89 -19.34 -15.14
N VAL A 90 -10.24 -18.91 -13.93
CA VAL A 90 -11.52 -19.25 -13.31
C VAL A 90 -12.61 -18.37 -13.94
N LYS A 91 -13.62 -19.00 -14.56
CA LYS A 91 -14.79 -18.30 -15.07
C LYS A 91 -15.71 -18.01 -13.88
N LEU A 92 -15.63 -16.80 -13.33
CA LEU A 92 -16.59 -16.33 -12.32
C LEU A 92 -17.99 -16.38 -12.93
N GLY A 93 -18.85 -17.28 -12.44
CA GLY A 93 -20.30 -17.09 -12.55
C GLY A 93 -20.66 -15.78 -11.85
N LYS A 94 -21.61 -15.00 -12.42
CA LYS A 94 -22.00 -13.67 -11.97
C LYS A 94 -22.05 -13.54 -10.43
N LEU A 95 -21.12 -12.77 -9.86
CA LEU A 95 -21.17 -12.34 -8.46
C LEU A 95 -21.97 -11.04 -8.32
N ILE A 96 -22.82 -11.03 -7.30
CA ILE A 96 -23.55 -9.87 -6.75
C ILE A 96 -22.51 -8.81 -6.31
N PRO A 97 -22.75 -7.48 -6.46
CA PRO A 97 -21.72 -6.47 -6.22
C PRO A 97 -21.22 -6.44 -4.76
N TYR A 98 -19.90 -6.40 -4.63
CA TYR A 98 -19.13 -6.35 -3.37
C TYR A 98 -18.96 -4.89 -2.90
N HIS A 99 -19.26 -4.62 -1.63
CA HIS A 99 -19.11 -3.31 -0.96
C HIS A 99 -17.70 -3.22 -0.33
N PRO A 100 -16.97 -2.09 -0.40
CA PRO A 100 -15.53 -2.06 -0.08
C PRO A 100 -15.12 -2.25 1.40
N ASP A 101 -16.06 -2.30 2.35
CA ASP A 101 -15.76 -2.15 3.78
C ASP A 101 -15.82 -3.45 4.61
N LYS A 102 -15.82 -4.62 3.97
CA LYS A 102 -15.76 -5.92 4.67
C LYS A 102 -14.70 -6.84 4.05
N VAL A 103 -13.44 -6.52 4.32
CA VAL A 103 -12.34 -7.49 4.25
C VAL A 103 -12.31 -8.25 5.57
N ARG A 104 -13.08 -9.33 5.67
CA ARG A 104 -12.83 -10.42 6.61
C ARG A 104 -13.11 -11.74 5.92
N GLU A 105 -12.07 -12.55 5.81
CA GLU A 105 -12.10 -14.01 5.72
C GLU A 105 -13.31 -14.62 5.02
N LYS A 106 -13.18 -14.83 3.71
CA LYS A 106 -13.77 -16.00 3.06
C LYS A 106 -12.79 -16.52 2.03
N LEU A 107 -11.76 -17.19 2.55
CA LEU A 107 -11.02 -18.21 1.84
C LEU A 107 -12.03 -19.31 1.48
N LEU A 108 -12.73 -19.17 0.35
CA LEU A 108 -13.65 -20.17 -0.19
C LEU A 108 -12.84 -21.28 -0.86
N ILE A 109 -12.01 -21.97 -0.07
CA ILE A 109 -11.59 -23.34 -0.35
C ILE A 109 -12.78 -24.21 0.08
N THR A 110 -13.84 -24.24 -0.74
CA THR A 110 -14.96 -25.17 -0.49
C THR A 110 -15.70 -25.56 -1.76
N GLN A 111 -15.03 -25.64 -2.93
CA GLN A 111 -15.55 -26.39 -4.09
C GLN A 111 -14.45 -27.02 -4.97
N CYS A 112 -13.42 -27.62 -4.35
CA CYS A 112 -12.59 -28.62 -5.02
C CYS A 112 -12.57 -29.94 -4.24
N THR A 113 -13.73 -30.35 -3.73
CA THR A 113 -14.04 -31.78 -3.57
C THR A 113 -14.63 -32.23 -4.90
N TRP A 114 -14.13 -33.36 -5.44
CA TRP A 114 -14.54 -34.03 -6.69
C TRP A 114 -13.80 -33.66 -7.99
N LEU A 115 -12.49 -33.87 -8.05
CA LEU A 115 -11.92 -34.53 -9.24
C LEU A 115 -11.71 -36.00 -8.87
N ARG A 116 -12.67 -36.83 -9.30
CA ARG A 116 -12.60 -38.29 -9.21
C ARG A 116 -11.47 -38.81 -10.10
N THR A 117 -10.89 -39.92 -9.66
CA THR A 117 -10.40 -41.03 -10.50
C THR A 117 -11.28 -41.30 -11.70
#